data_AF-A0A954P8G1-F1
#
_entry.id   AF-A0A954P8G1-F1
#
_cell.length_a   1.000
_cell.length_b   1.000
_cell.length_c   1.000
_cell.angle_alpha   90.00
_cell.angle_beta   90.00
_cell.angle_gamma   90.00
#
_symmetry.space_group_name_H-M   'P 1'
#
loop_
_entity.id
_entity.type
_entity.pdbx_description
1 polymer ?
#
loop_
_entity_poly.entity_id
_entity_poly.type
_entity_poly.pdbx_seq_one_letter_code
_entity_poly.pdbx_strand_id
1 'polypeptide(L)'
;MDLSIREDLIRDACDLTNVNSLLQKSNSVDTVLRGLRIRSANVIRYKSGRRCLIKYSGENHHGTVLEFLGKIRFKGLDLKSASLQQNLRFAGFDGTQDCSVPRVLGTLPSLNMWLQHYVSDSKPLTVTSVDFIARQVQVAHCLARLHQTKIECSRCHTADDELRLLQSRLYDLSELRADLGRCIEALQNLTREIADRLSVQRNESTIHRDFYFDQVLVSPKHTVLLDWDLGCIGPAELDVGNYVAHLREYAIRNTNFQEACSEAEHEFTRAYFDRMPHASRLAVEHWALLTIARHVALSNTLAGRSHTTFALVERVIRDSVHLQLQGAKKLSLPFTL
;
A
#
# COMPACT_ATOMS: atom_id res chain seq x y z
N MET A 1 7.35 -14.19 -23.03
CA MET A 1 8.19 -14.82 -21.99
C MET A 1 7.39 -15.96 -21.40
N ASP A 2 7.84 -17.18 -21.67
CA ASP A 2 7.18 -18.45 -21.36
C ASP A 2 6.99 -18.66 -19.85
N LEU A 3 5.98 -19.44 -19.45
CA LEU A 3 5.73 -19.82 -18.04
C LEU A 3 6.90 -20.63 -17.47
N SER A 4 7.53 -21.48 -18.30
CA SER A 4 8.74 -22.24 -17.97
C SER A 4 9.88 -21.35 -17.46
N ILE A 5 10.20 -20.29 -18.20
CA ILE A 5 11.27 -19.31 -17.89
C ILE A 5 11.03 -18.62 -16.53
N ARG A 6 9.76 -18.46 -16.12
CA ARG A 6 9.40 -17.81 -14.85
C ARG A 6 9.58 -18.76 -13.67
N GLU A 7 9.30 -20.04 -13.84
CA GLU A 7 9.54 -21.06 -12.82
C GLU A 7 11.05 -21.34 -12.66
N ASP A 8 11.80 -21.29 -13.76
CA ASP A 8 13.26 -21.37 -13.74
C ASP A 8 13.88 -20.26 -12.88
N LEU A 9 13.43 -19.02 -13.03
CA LEU A 9 13.93 -17.89 -12.24
C LEU A 9 13.70 -18.06 -10.72
N ILE A 10 12.54 -18.61 -10.33
CA ILE A 10 12.27 -18.90 -8.91
C ILE A 10 13.16 -20.05 -8.43
N ARG A 11 13.30 -21.10 -9.24
CA ARG A 11 14.18 -22.24 -8.92
C ARG A 11 15.61 -21.78 -8.70
N ASP A 12 16.13 -20.95 -9.59
CA ASP A 12 17.49 -20.39 -9.50
C ASP A 12 17.65 -19.49 -8.27
N ALA A 13 16.61 -18.76 -7.87
CA ALA A 13 16.61 -17.95 -6.66
C ALA A 13 16.43 -18.76 -5.37
N CYS A 14 15.95 -20.01 -5.45
CA CYS A 14 15.85 -20.93 -4.33
C CYS A 14 17.06 -21.88 -4.23
N ASP A 15 17.87 -22.00 -5.28
CA ASP A 15 19.14 -22.73 -5.23
C ASP A 15 20.16 -21.99 -4.35
N LEU A 16 20.41 -22.56 -3.17
CA LEU A 16 21.34 -22.00 -2.20
C LEU A 16 22.77 -21.90 -2.74
N THR A 17 23.20 -22.83 -3.59
CA THR A 17 24.55 -22.80 -4.18
C THR A 17 24.68 -21.60 -5.11
N ASN A 18 23.67 -21.40 -5.97
CA ASN A 18 23.60 -20.27 -6.87
C ASN A 18 23.55 -18.93 -6.11
N VAL A 19 22.63 -18.79 -5.15
CA VAL A 19 22.47 -17.55 -4.38
C VAL A 19 23.74 -17.22 -3.58
N ASN A 20 24.36 -18.21 -2.92
CA ASN A 20 25.64 -17.99 -2.24
C ASN A 20 26.72 -17.50 -3.22
N SER A 21 26.85 -18.13 -4.39
CA SER A 21 27.81 -17.68 -5.40
C SER A 21 27.52 -16.25 -5.89
N LEU A 22 26.26 -15.90 -6.09
CA LEU A 22 25.87 -14.56 -6.57
C LEU A 22 26.14 -13.48 -5.53
N LEU A 23 25.85 -13.75 -4.24
CA LEU A 23 26.12 -12.81 -3.15
C LEU A 23 27.61 -12.52 -2.98
N GLN A 24 28.48 -13.53 -3.09
CA GLN A 24 29.93 -13.33 -2.98
C GLN A 24 30.54 -12.59 -4.17
N LYS A 25 29.98 -12.75 -5.37
CA LYS A 25 30.48 -12.12 -6.60
C LYS A 25 29.90 -10.72 -6.85
N SER A 26 28.79 -10.37 -6.19
CA SER A 26 28.08 -9.12 -6.47
C SER A 26 28.75 -7.92 -5.78
N ASN A 27 29.07 -6.89 -6.57
CA ASN A 27 29.47 -5.58 -6.06
C ASN A 27 28.27 -4.70 -5.69
N SER A 28 27.05 -5.13 -6.05
CA SER A 28 25.80 -4.38 -5.87
C SER A 28 25.02 -4.84 -4.63
N VAL A 29 25.62 -5.62 -3.74
CA VAL A 29 25.07 -6.02 -2.45
C VAL A 29 25.84 -5.40 -1.29
N ASP A 30 25.09 -5.11 -0.23
CA ASP A 30 25.58 -4.58 1.03
C ASP A 30 26.64 -5.51 1.64
N THR A 31 27.64 -4.92 2.30
CA THR A 31 28.75 -5.68 2.89
C THR A 31 28.28 -6.64 3.97
N VAL A 32 27.13 -6.39 4.62
CA VAL A 32 26.53 -7.32 5.60
C VAL A 32 26.15 -8.68 4.98
N LEU A 33 25.94 -8.74 3.65
CA LEU A 33 25.65 -9.98 2.93
C LEU A 33 26.92 -10.68 2.43
N ARG A 34 28.08 -10.00 2.42
CA ARG A 34 29.35 -10.61 2.03
C ARG A 34 29.85 -11.52 3.15
N GLY A 35 30.32 -12.71 2.80
CA GLY A 35 30.68 -13.74 3.79
C GLY A 35 29.49 -14.37 4.54
N LEU A 36 28.25 -14.01 4.21
CA LEU A 36 27.07 -14.69 4.75
C LEU A 36 26.85 -16.02 4.00
N ARG A 37 26.73 -17.13 4.73
CA ARG A 37 26.35 -18.43 4.17
C ARG A 37 24.84 -18.60 4.29
N ILE A 38 24.13 -18.60 3.16
CA ILE A 38 22.69 -18.80 3.12
C ILE A 38 22.36 -20.26 3.49
N ARG A 39 21.45 -20.41 4.45
CA ARG A 39 21.00 -21.69 5.01
C ARG A 39 19.62 -22.10 4.52
N SER A 40 18.76 -21.13 4.21
CA SER A 40 17.41 -21.40 3.69
C SER A 40 16.93 -20.31 2.74
N ALA A 41 16.03 -20.70 1.85
CA ALA A 41 15.31 -19.85 0.91
C ALA A 41 13.85 -20.33 0.84
N ASN A 42 12.93 -19.55 1.40
CA ASN A 42 11.52 -19.92 1.52
C ASN A 42 10.65 -18.97 0.72
N VAL A 43 9.88 -19.46 -0.26
CA VAL A 43 8.92 -18.64 -1.00
C VAL A 43 7.77 -18.26 -0.07
N ILE A 44 7.66 -16.97 0.26
CA ILE A 44 6.58 -16.45 1.13
C ILE A 44 5.35 -16.08 0.31
N ARG A 45 5.57 -15.55 -0.91
CA ARG A 45 4.47 -15.07 -1.75
C ARG A 45 4.81 -15.21 -3.22
N TYR A 46 3.91 -15.81 -3.99
CA TYR A 46 3.99 -15.89 -5.44
C TYR A 46 2.73 -15.32 -6.08
N LYS A 47 2.90 -14.33 -6.97
CA LYS A 47 1.84 -13.87 -7.88
C LYS A 47 2.24 -14.30 -9.29
N SER A 48 1.53 -15.30 -9.82
CA SER A 48 1.85 -15.93 -11.11
C SER A 48 2.16 -14.91 -12.19
N GLY A 49 3.34 -15.06 -12.81
CA GLY A 49 3.82 -14.19 -13.88
C GLY A 49 4.08 -12.73 -13.53
N ARG A 50 3.96 -12.32 -12.25
CA ARG A 50 4.10 -10.93 -11.81
C ARG A 50 5.28 -10.71 -10.88
N ARG A 51 5.27 -11.34 -9.70
CA ARG A 51 6.30 -11.15 -8.67
C ARG A 51 6.41 -12.35 -7.73
N CYS A 52 7.59 -12.56 -7.17
CA CYS A 52 7.87 -13.55 -6.14
C CYS A 52 8.61 -12.90 -4.96
N LEU A 53 8.26 -13.28 -3.73
CA LEU A 53 8.90 -12.84 -2.50
C LEU A 53 9.48 -14.06 -1.79
N ILE A 54 10.79 -14.05 -1.55
CA ILE A 54 11.53 -15.15 -0.93
C ILE A 54 12.14 -14.65 0.39
N LYS A 55 11.98 -15.39 1.48
CA LYS A 55 12.73 -15.19 2.73
C LYS A 55 14.01 -15.98 2.68
N TYR A 56 15.14 -15.31 2.88
CA TYR A 56 16.42 -15.94 3.12
C TYR A 56 16.79 -15.84 4.59
N SER A 57 17.45 -16.89 5.09
CA SER A 57 18.17 -16.85 6.35
C SER A 57 19.59 -17.33 6.08
N GLY A 58 20.57 -16.57 6.57
CA GLY A 58 21.98 -16.90 6.46
C GLY A 58 22.71 -16.64 7.76
N GLU A 59 23.90 -17.20 7.86
CA GLU A 59 24.75 -17.11 9.04
C GLU A 59 26.16 -16.68 8.61
N ASN A 60 26.75 -15.72 9.32
CA ASN A 60 28.12 -15.30 9.05
C ASN A 60 29.14 -16.17 9.81
N HIS A 61 30.43 -15.95 9.58
CA HIS A 61 31.51 -16.70 10.25
C HIS A 61 31.55 -16.52 11.79
N HIS A 62 30.87 -15.50 12.32
CA HIS A 62 30.74 -15.23 13.74
C HIS A 62 29.47 -15.84 14.36
N GLY A 63 28.71 -16.65 13.61
CA GLY A 63 27.45 -17.25 14.06
C GLY A 63 26.27 -16.27 14.13
N THR A 64 26.43 -15.04 13.61
CA THR A 64 25.32 -14.08 13.55
C THR A 64 24.36 -14.49 12.44
N VAL A 65 23.09 -14.69 12.80
CA VAL A 65 22.01 -14.97 11.85
C VAL A 65 21.45 -13.67 11.30
N LEU A 66 21.29 -13.61 9.99
CA LEU A 66 20.62 -12.51 9.29
C LEU A 66 19.46 -13.05 8.45
N GLU A 67 18.31 -12.41 8.57
CA GLU A 67 17.15 -12.67 7.72
C GLU A 67 16.92 -11.50 6.75
N PHE A 68 16.60 -11.84 5.51
CA PHE A 68 16.30 -10.84 4.48
C PHE A 68 15.31 -11.37 3.45
N LEU A 69 14.77 -10.46 2.66
CA LEU A 69 13.79 -10.72 1.61
C LEU A 69 14.42 -10.50 0.24
N GLY A 70 14.21 -11.44 -0.68
CA GLY A 70 14.40 -11.26 -2.10
C GLY A 70 13.09 -10.94 -2.79
N LYS A 71 13.04 -9.82 -3.50
CA LYS A 71 11.87 -9.34 -4.24
C LYS A 71 12.13 -9.47 -5.74
N ILE A 72 11.52 -10.47 -6.36
CA ILE A 72 11.63 -10.78 -7.80
C ILE A 72 10.47 -10.16 -8.56
N ARG A 73 10.76 -9.57 -9.72
CA ARG A 73 9.75 -9.11 -10.68
C ARG A 73 10.02 -9.67 -12.08
N PHE A 74 9.07 -10.39 -12.65
CA PHE A 74 9.26 -11.09 -13.93
C PHE A 74 9.35 -10.16 -15.15
N LYS A 75 8.94 -8.89 -15.01
CA LYS A 75 9.09 -7.88 -16.07
C LYS A 75 10.47 -7.20 -16.06
N GLY A 76 11.38 -7.62 -15.17
CA GLY A 76 12.71 -7.04 -14.98
C GLY A 76 12.92 -6.51 -13.57
N LEU A 77 14.20 -6.34 -13.20
CA LEU A 77 14.64 -5.84 -11.89
C LEU A 77 13.98 -4.50 -11.54
N ASP A 78 13.39 -4.43 -10.35
CA ASP A 78 12.71 -3.23 -9.85
C ASP A 78 13.67 -2.28 -9.12
N LEU A 79 14.48 -1.56 -9.89
CA LEU A 79 15.39 -0.55 -9.33
C LEU A 79 14.65 0.66 -8.77
N LYS A 80 13.45 0.97 -9.29
CA LYS A 80 12.72 2.17 -8.89
C LYS A 80 12.23 2.07 -7.44
N SER A 81 11.60 0.95 -7.07
CA SER A 81 11.17 0.72 -5.68
C SER A 81 12.36 0.68 -4.73
N ALA A 82 13.47 0.05 -5.14
CA ALA A 82 14.69 -0.02 -4.34
C ALA A 82 15.29 1.38 -4.10
N SER A 83 15.43 2.20 -5.14
CA SER A 83 15.95 3.57 -5.03
C SER A 83 15.04 4.47 -4.19
N LEU A 84 13.72 4.40 -4.35
CA LEU A 84 12.78 5.17 -3.54
C LEU A 84 12.91 4.83 -2.05
N GLN A 85 12.95 3.54 -1.73
CA GLN A 85 13.09 3.08 -0.35
C GLN A 85 14.44 3.49 0.26
N GLN A 86 15.51 3.49 -0.54
CA GLN A 86 16.82 3.98 -0.11
C GLN A 86 16.79 5.50 0.15
N ASN A 87 16.15 6.27 -0.72
CA ASN A 87 16.01 7.73 -0.56
C ASN A 87 15.18 8.08 0.68
N LEU A 88 14.12 7.31 0.97
CA LEU A 88 13.34 7.41 2.21
C LEU A 88 14.23 7.22 3.44
N ARG A 89 15.09 6.19 3.44
CA ARG A 89 16.03 6.00 4.56
C ARG A 89 17.00 7.16 4.72
N PHE A 90 17.57 7.67 3.63
CA PHE A 90 18.44 8.86 3.67
C PHE A 90 17.70 10.12 4.15
N ALA A 91 16.40 10.21 3.89
CA ALA A 91 15.55 11.29 4.38
C ALA A 91 15.06 11.08 5.83
N GLY A 92 15.63 10.13 6.57
CA GLY A 92 15.37 9.90 7.99
C GLY A 92 14.40 8.76 8.30
N PHE A 93 13.91 8.00 7.32
CA PHE A 93 13.13 6.77 7.57
C PHE A 93 14.04 5.58 7.88
N ASP A 94 15.06 5.79 8.70
CA ASP A 94 16.04 4.80 9.11
C ASP A 94 15.77 4.16 10.49
N GLY A 95 14.82 4.72 11.24
CA GLY A 95 14.46 4.28 12.59
C GLY A 95 14.73 5.30 13.69
N THR A 96 15.44 6.39 13.39
CA THR A 96 15.85 7.39 14.40
C THR A 96 14.71 8.24 14.96
N GLN A 97 13.59 8.36 14.24
CA GLN A 97 12.41 9.14 14.65
C GLN A 97 11.14 8.27 14.65
N ASP A 98 11.23 7.09 15.25
CA ASP A 98 10.08 6.18 15.46
C ASP A 98 9.37 5.71 14.18
N CYS A 99 10.00 5.96 13.02
CA CYS A 99 9.50 5.69 11.69
C CYS A 99 10.61 5.20 10.78
N SER A 100 10.37 4.08 10.10
CA SER A 100 11.32 3.57 9.12
C SER A 100 10.66 2.92 7.91
N VAL A 101 11.47 2.75 6.88
CA VAL A 101 11.21 1.80 5.79
C VAL A 101 12.33 0.77 5.81
N PRO A 102 12.13 -0.50 5.41
CA PRO A 102 13.19 -1.51 5.54
C PRO A 102 14.48 -1.14 4.79
N ARG A 103 15.65 -1.57 5.27
CA ARG A 103 16.94 -1.31 4.59
C ARG A 103 17.03 -2.09 3.28
N VAL A 104 17.46 -1.43 2.21
CA VAL A 104 17.84 -2.08 0.96
C VAL A 104 19.21 -2.71 1.14
N LEU A 105 19.35 -4.00 0.82
CA LEU A 105 20.60 -4.74 0.94
C LEU A 105 21.29 -4.98 -0.42
N GLY A 106 20.70 -4.46 -1.50
CA GLY A 106 21.31 -4.45 -2.83
C GLY A 106 20.49 -5.19 -3.88
N THR A 107 21.15 -5.57 -4.97
CA THR A 107 20.50 -6.20 -6.13
C THR A 107 21.28 -7.39 -6.68
N LEU A 108 20.54 -8.34 -7.26
CA LEU A 108 21.03 -9.47 -8.02
C LEU A 108 20.34 -9.46 -9.41
N PRO A 109 20.92 -8.75 -10.39
CA PRO A 109 20.29 -8.54 -11.70
C PRO A 109 19.99 -9.83 -12.47
N SER A 110 20.85 -10.85 -12.36
CA SER A 110 20.64 -12.17 -12.98
C SER A 110 19.34 -12.87 -12.52
N LEU A 111 18.84 -12.50 -11.33
CA LEU A 111 17.61 -13.05 -10.76
C LEU A 111 16.42 -12.09 -10.84
N ASN A 112 16.56 -10.95 -11.53
CA ASN A 112 15.60 -9.84 -11.49
C ASN A 112 15.17 -9.48 -10.06
N MET A 113 16.12 -9.55 -9.12
CA MET A 113 15.85 -9.52 -7.69
C MET A 113 16.55 -8.36 -7.00
N TRP A 114 15.83 -7.66 -6.13
CA TRP A 114 16.44 -6.77 -5.15
C TRP A 114 16.23 -7.31 -3.74
N LEU A 115 17.15 -6.97 -2.84
CA LEU A 115 17.27 -7.51 -1.50
C LEU A 115 16.91 -6.46 -0.47
N GLN A 116 16.21 -6.88 0.57
CA GLN A 116 15.73 -6.00 1.63
C GLN A 116 15.85 -6.69 2.99
N HIS A 117 16.25 -5.97 4.02
CA HIS A 117 16.22 -6.47 5.40
C HIS A 117 14.83 -6.99 5.79
N TYR A 118 14.79 -8.13 6.49
CA TYR A 118 13.57 -8.65 7.08
C TYR A 118 13.38 -8.04 8.47
N VAL A 119 12.25 -7.37 8.68
CA VAL A 119 11.97 -6.69 9.95
C VAL A 119 11.31 -7.69 10.90
N SER A 120 12.08 -8.18 11.88
CA SER A 120 11.64 -9.20 12.84
C SER A 120 11.19 -8.64 14.20
N ASP A 121 11.52 -7.39 14.50
CA ASP A 121 11.28 -6.70 15.77
C ASP A 121 9.94 -5.93 15.82
N SER A 122 9.19 -5.93 14.72
CA SER A 122 7.88 -5.29 14.58
C SER A 122 6.85 -6.28 14.03
N LYS A 123 5.58 -6.13 14.43
CA LYS A 123 4.48 -7.02 14.04
C LYS A 123 3.53 -6.33 13.06
N PRO A 124 2.86 -7.06 12.15
CA PRO A 124 1.81 -6.48 11.32
C PRO A 124 0.73 -5.80 12.15
N LEU A 125 0.32 -4.60 11.73
CA LEU A 125 -0.83 -3.93 12.32
C LEU A 125 -2.11 -4.63 11.86
N THR A 126 -2.79 -5.31 12.78
CA THR A 126 -4.03 -6.04 12.47
C THR A 126 -5.18 -5.47 13.29
N VAL A 127 -6.37 -5.36 12.67
CA VAL A 127 -7.59 -4.88 13.35
C VAL A 127 -7.95 -5.74 14.57
N THR A 128 -7.56 -7.02 14.55
CA THR A 128 -7.75 -7.97 15.65
C THR A 128 -6.80 -7.78 16.83
N SER A 129 -5.77 -6.95 16.69
CA SER A 129 -4.81 -6.70 17.77
C SER A 129 -5.44 -5.88 18.90
N VAL A 130 -5.17 -6.23 20.15
CA VAL A 130 -5.66 -5.50 21.34
C VAL A 130 -5.19 -4.04 21.39
N ASP A 131 -4.06 -3.73 20.77
CA ASP A 131 -3.48 -2.39 20.72
C ASP A 131 -3.79 -1.65 19.41
N PHE A 132 -4.66 -2.20 18.55
CA PHE A 132 -4.94 -1.65 17.22
C PHE A 132 -5.33 -0.16 17.24
N ILE A 133 -6.24 0.23 18.12
CA ILE A 133 -6.71 1.61 18.28
C ILE A 133 -5.58 2.49 18.84
N ALA A 134 -4.89 2.02 19.88
CA ALA A 134 -3.78 2.74 20.49
C ALA A 134 -2.61 2.98 19.50
N ARG A 135 -2.45 2.13 18.48
CA ARG A 135 -1.44 2.31 17.43
C ARG A 135 -1.79 3.37 16.40
N GLN A 136 -3.02 3.85 16.32
CA GLN A 136 -3.41 4.77 15.24
C GLN A 136 -2.66 6.10 15.29
N VAL A 137 -2.37 6.61 16.50
CA VAL A 137 -1.62 7.86 16.68
C VAL A 137 -0.20 7.76 16.11
N GLN A 138 0.53 6.67 16.39
CA GLN A 138 1.88 6.48 15.83
C GLN A 138 1.87 6.32 14.31
N VAL A 139 0.86 5.63 13.76
CA VAL A 139 0.71 5.44 12.31
C VAL A 139 0.42 6.79 11.62
N ALA A 140 -0.48 7.58 12.20
CA ALA A 140 -0.81 8.92 11.72
C ALA A 140 0.41 9.86 11.76
N HIS A 141 1.17 9.86 12.85
CA HIS A 141 2.41 10.63 12.96
C HIS A 141 3.43 10.21 11.89
N CYS A 142 3.55 8.91 11.64
CA CYS A 142 4.48 8.40 10.63
C CYS A 142 4.11 8.83 9.21
N LEU A 143 2.82 8.77 8.88
CA LEU A 143 2.32 9.23 7.58
C LEU A 143 2.44 10.75 7.43
N ALA A 144 2.12 11.52 8.47
CA ALA A 144 2.29 12.98 8.44
C ALA A 144 3.76 13.37 8.18
N ARG A 145 4.71 12.68 8.84
CA ARG A 145 6.14 12.85 8.60
C ARG A 145 6.52 12.53 7.16
N LEU A 146 5.97 11.45 6.58
CA LEU A 146 6.19 11.11 5.17
C LEU A 146 5.76 12.26 4.27
N HIS A 147 4.55 12.78 4.48
CA HIS A 147 4.00 13.85 3.65
C HIS A 147 4.75 15.18 3.79
N GLN A 148 5.43 15.40 4.91
CA GLN A 148 6.32 16.54 5.15
C GLN A 148 7.73 16.33 4.57
N THR A 149 8.10 15.08 4.26
CA THR A 149 9.43 14.74 3.76
C THR A 149 9.47 14.88 2.24
N LYS A 150 10.35 15.76 1.75
CA LYS A 150 10.59 15.93 0.31
C LYS A 150 11.60 14.89 -0.17
N ILE A 151 11.17 14.04 -1.07
CA ILE A 151 12.03 13.03 -1.69
C ILE A 151 11.90 13.16 -3.19
N GLU A 152 13.03 13.05 -3.88
CA GLU A 152 13.03 12.97 -5.33
C GLU A 152 12.31 11.70 -5.78
N CYS A 153 11.17 11.88 -6.44
CA CYS A 153 10.48 10.81 -7.11
C CYS A 153 10.13 11.22 -8.55
N SER A 154 10.42 10.33 -9.49
CA SER A 154 10.18 10.56 -10.92
C SER A 154 8.72 10.38 -11.35
N ARG A 155 7.86 9.91 -10.44
CA ARG A 155 6.45 9.64 -10.70
C ARG A 155 5.59 10.64 -9.97
N CYS A 156 4.56 11.12 -10.65
CA CYS A 156 3.44 11.83 -10.04
C CYS A 156 2.17 10.99 -10.22
N HIS A 157 1.23 11.09 -9.28
CA HIS A 157 -0.09 10.48 -9.37
C HIS A 157 -1.15 11.51 -9.00
N THR A 158 -2.05 11.76 -9.94
CA THR A 158 -3.08 12.81 -9.87
C THR A 158 -4.48 12.22 -9.68
N ALA A 159 -5.47 13.08 -9.44
CA ALA A 159 -6.89 12.70 -9.46
C ALA A 159 -7.30 12.10 -10.82
N ASP A 160 -6.78 12.63 -11.92
CA ASP A 160 -7.06 12.10 -13.27
C ASP A 160 -6.45 10.70 -13.46
N ASP A 161 -5.26 10.46 -12.90
CA ASP A 161 -4.65 9.13 -12.91
C ASP A 161 -5.47 8.11 -12.13
N GLU A 162 -5.98 8.49 -10.95
CA GLU A 162 -6.87 7.63 -10.16
C GLU A 162 -8.17 7.38 -10.90
N LEU A 163 -8.79 8.43 -11.44
CA LEU A 163 -10.04 8.34 -12.19
C LEU A 163 -9.90 7.40 -13.38
N ARG A 164 -8.85 7.51 -14.19
CA ARG A 164 -8.61 6.62 -15.34
C ARG A 164 -8.55 5.15 -14.92
N LEU A 165 -7.83 4.85 -13.84
CA LEU A 165 -7.72 3.48 -13.32
C LEU A 165 -9.07 2.97 -12.78
N LEU A 166 -9.80 3.82 -12.07
CA LEU A 166 -11.09 3.49 -11.48
C LEU A 166 -12.16 3.26 -12.54
N GLN A 167 -12.25 4.13 -13.54
CA GLN A 167 -13.22 4.02 -14.64
C GLN A 167 -13.02 2.72 -15.43
N SER A 168 -11.77 2.35 -15.73
CA SER A 168 -11.46 1.07 -16.36
C SER A 168 -11.95 -0.12 -15.53
N ARG A 169 -11.74 -0.12 -14.21
CA ARG A 169 -12.19 -1.22 -13.34
C ARG A 169 -13.71 -1.28 -13.19
N LEU A 170 -14.36 -0.13 -13.12
CA LEU A 170 -15.82 -0.05 -13.07
C LEU A 170 -16.44 -0.53 -14.40
N TYR A 171 -15.82 -0.21 -15.53
CA TYR A 171 -16.21 -0.74 -16.83
C TYR A 171 -16.08 -2.27 -16.87
N ASP A 172 -14.94 -2.83 -16.45
CA ASP A 172 -14.76 -4.29 -16.39
C ASP A 172 -15.82 -4.95 -15.48
N LEU A 173 -16.20 -4.27 -14.39
CA LEU A 173 -17.26 -4.74 -13.51
C LEU A 173 -18.64 -4.70 -14.17
N SER A 174 -18.96 -3.65 -14.95
CA SER A 174 -20.27 -3.57 -15.64
C SER A 174 -20.42 -4.68 -16.68
N GLU A 175 -19.33 -5.05 -17.35
CA GLU A 175 -19.32 -6.18 -18.28
C GLU A 175 -19.52 -7.52 -17.55
N LEU A 176 -18.98 -7.66 -16.33
CA LEU A 176 -19.09 -8.87 -15.53
C LEU A 176 -20.45 -9.01 -14.82
N ARG A 177 -21.06 -7.89 -14.42
CA ARG A 177 -22.26 -7.82 -13.56
C ARG A 177 -23.30 -6.87 -14.15
N ALA A 178 -23.98 -7.34 -15.20
CA ALA A 178 -25.03 -6.59 -15.87
C ALA A 178 -26.17 -6.15 -14.93
N ASP A 179 -26.44 -6.92 -13.86
CA ASP A 179 -27.41 -6.60 -12.82
C ASP A 179 -27.04 -5.33 -12.01
N LEU A 180 -25.76 -4.95 -12.00
CA LEU A 180 -25.26 -3.73 -11.35
C LEU A 180 -25.09 -2.55 -12.32
N GLY A 181 -25.48 -2.69 -13.60
CA GLY A 181 -25.15 -1.72 -14.65
C GLY A 181 -25.51 -0.27 -14.30
N ARG A 182 -26.76 -0.04 -13.85
CA ARG A 182 -27.19 1.30 -13.41
C ARG A 182 -26.38 1.81 -12.23
N CYS A 183 -26.15 0.97 -11.21
CA CYS A 183 -25.35 1.30 -10.03
C CYS A 183 -23.92 1.74 -10.41
N ILE A 184 -23.30 0.99 -11.31
CA ILE A 184 -21.94 1.26 -11.80
C ILE A 184 -21.91 2.55 -12.60
N GLU A 185 -22.93 2.82 -13.42
CA GLU A 185 -23.03 4.07 -14.18
C GLU A 185 -23.05 5.30 -13.26
N ALA A 186 -23.82 5.32 -12.15
CA ALA A 186 -23.69 6.45 -11.23
C ALA A 186 -22.39 6.45 -10.45
N LEU A 187 -21.80 5.30 -10.09
CA LEU A 187 -20.46 5.32 -9.51
C LEU A 187 -19.46 5.96 -10.47
N GLN A 188 -19.56 5.67 -11.76
CA GLN A 188 -18.74 6.31 -12.79
C GLN A 188 -18.99 7.82 -12.87
N ASN A 189 -20.25 8.28 -12.82
CA ASN A 189 -20.57 9.71 -12.80
C ASN A 189 -20.06 10.41 -11.53
N LEU A 190 -20.36 9.85 -10.36
CA LEU A 190 -19.95 10.38 -9.06
C LEU A 190 -18.44 10.49 -8.95
N THR A 191 -17.71 9.45 -9.38
CA THR A 191 -16.24 9.44 -9.31
C THR A 191 -15.61 10.46 -10.26
N ARG A 192 -16.22 10.75 -11.42
CA ARG A 192 -15.81 11.87 -12.29
C ARG A 192 -15.96 13.21 -11.57
N GLU A 193 -17.12 13.48 -10.99
CA GLU A 193 -17.38 14.73 -10.28
C GLU A 193 -16.46 14.95 -9.07
N ILE A 194 -16.14 13.87 -8.36
CA ILE A 194 -15.20 13.91 -7.24
C ILE A 194 -13.78 14.21 -7.75
N ALA A 195 -13.33 13.53 -8.81
CA ALA A 195 -12.02 13.75 -9.40
C ALA A 195 -11.87 15.19 -9.93
N ASP A 196 -12.89 15.74 -10.57
CA ASP A 196 -12.91 17.13 -11.05
C ASP A 196 -12.71 18.13 -9.90
N ARG A 197 -13.26 17.85 -8.71
CA ARG A 197 -13.06 18.71 -7.52
C ARG A 197 -11.66 18.58 -6.94
N LEU A 198 -11.10 17.37 -6.96
CA LEU A 198 -9.75 17.08 -6.47
C LEU A 198 -8.67 17.67 -7.39
N SER A 199 -8.92 17.80 -8.69
CA SER A 199 -7.97 18.34 -9.67
C SER A 199 -7.58 19.81 -9.40
N VAL A 200 -8.41 20.54 -8.64
CA VAL A 200 -8.16 21.94 -8.26
C VAL A 200 -7.12 22.06 -7.13
N GLN A 201 -6.91 21.00 -6.34
CA GLN A 201 -6.00 21.02 -5.19
C GLN A 201 -4.61 20.50 -5.58
N ARG A 202 -3.55 21.25 -5.25
CA ARG A 202 -2.17 20.97 -5.71
C ARG A 202 -1.13 20.89 -4.59
N ASN A 203 -1.51 20.38 -3.41
CA ASN A 203 -0.51 20.09 -2.39
C ASN A 203 0.19 18.78 -2.75
N GLU A 204 1.36 18.90 -3.37
CA GLU A 204 2.18 17.75 -3.75
C GLU A 204 3.11 17.35 -2.60
N SER A 205 2.98 16.10 -2.17
CA SER A 205 3.78 15.46 -1.13
C SER A 205 4.36 14.15 -1.65
N THR A 206 5.40 13.65 -1.01
CA THR A 206 5.76 12.23 -1.15
C THR A 206 4.63 11.41 -0.57
N ILE A 207 3.99 10.57 -1.37
CA ILE A 207 2.90 9.67 -0.95
C ILE A 207 3.29 8.21 -1.18
N HIS A 208 2.75 7.34 -0.36
CA HIS A 208 2.83 5.89 -0.49
C HIS A 208 1.90 5.35 -1.58
N ARG A 209 0.73 5.99 -1.77
CA ARG A 209 -0.32 5.71 -2.77
C ARG A 209 -1.17 4.46 -2.53
N ASP A 210 -0.65 3.44 -1.85
CA ASP A 210 -1.39 2.23 -1.45
C ASP A 210 -1.38 2.06 0.08
N PHE A 211 -1.55 3.16 0.82
CA PHE A 211 -1.38 3.18 2.27
C PHE A 211 -2.62 2.66 3.00
N TYR A 212 -2.46 1.55 3.72
CA TYR A 212 -3.47 0.99 4.63
C TYR A 212 -2.78 0.08 5.67
N PHE A 213 -3.50 -0.36 6.70
CA PHE A 213 -2.91 -1.03 7.86
C PHE A 213 -2.09 -2.31 7.56
N ASP A 214 -2.37 -3.07 6.49
CA ASP A 214 -1.53 -4.24 6.14
C ASP A 214 -0.12 -3.84 5.69
N GLN A 215 0.08 -2.59 5.28
CA GLN A 215 1.38 -2.05 4.86
C GLN A 215 2.17 -1.45 6.01
N VAL A 216 1.76 -1.73 7.25
CA VAL A 216 2.36 -1.18 8.45
C VAL A 216 2.78 -2.30 9.40
N LEU A 217 4.03 -2.27 9.83
CA LEU A 217 4.47 -2.99 11.02
C LEU A 217 4.60 -2.03 12.20
N VAL A 218 4.30 -2.52 13.39
CA VAL A 218 4.30 -1.76 14.63
C VAL A 218 5.06 -2.49 15.74
N SER A 219 5.77 -1.72 16.55
CA SER A 219 6.27 -2.10 17.87
C SER A 219 5.84 -1.03 18.89
N PRO A 220 6.12 -1.19 20.20
CA PRO A 220 5.71 -0.22 21.22
C PRO A 220 6.02 1.25 20.91
N LYS A 221 7.12 1.54 20.22
CA LYS A 221 7.57 2.90 19.90
C LYS A 221 7.89 3.12 18.43
N HIS A 222 7.73 2.11 17.57
CA HIS A 222 8.28 2.17 16.21
C HIS A 222 7.23 1.77 15.18
N THR A 223 7.19 2.49 14.07
CA THR A 223 6.34 2.21 12.90
C THR A 223 7.22 1.94 11.68
N VAL A 224 6.94 0.85 10.97
CA VAL A 224 7.63 0.51 9.72
C VAL A 224 6.64 0.50 8.57
N LEU A 225 6.92 1.30 7.54
CA LEU A 225 6.13 1.37 6.33
C LEU A 225 6.67 0.42 5.26
N LEU A 226 5.81 -0.46 4.74
CA LEU A 226 6.13 -1.50 3.76
C LEU A 226 5.54 -1.17 2.38
N ASP A 227 5.90 -1.95 1.35
CA ASP A 227 5.30 -1.94 0.00
C ASP A 227 5.33 -0.60 -0.78
N TRP A 228 6.53 -0.03 -0.91
CA TRP A 228 6.79 1.20 -1.68
C TRP A 228 6.72 1.07 -3.21
N ASP A 229 6.11 0.02 -3.75
CA ASP A 229 6.03 -0.24 -5.21
C ASP A 229 5.26 0.86 -5.98
N LEU A 230 4.36 1.57 -5.27
CA LEU A 230 3.51 2.62 -5.83
C LEU A 230 3.87 4.03 -5.35
N GLY A 231 4.87 4.18 -4.48
CA GLY A 231 5.25 5.47 -3.92
C GLY A 231 5.64 6.48 -5.01
N CYS A 232 5.15 7.71 -4.84
CA CYS A 232 5.25 8.77 -5.84
C CYS A 232 5.02 10.15 -5.23
N ILE A 233 5.09 11.20 -6.05
CA ILE A 233 4.55 12.51 -5.70
C ILE A 233 3.03 12.52 -5.93
N GLY A 234 2.27 13.13 -5.03
CA GLY A 234 0.84 13.30 -5.19
C GLY A 234 0.19 13.97 -3.98
N PRO A 235 -1.15 14.04 -3.95
CA PRO A 235 -1.87 14.69 -2.86
C PRO A 235 -1.82 13.84 -1.58
N ALA A 236 -1.35 14.43 -0.48
CA ALA A 236 -1.23 13.79 0.83
C ALA A 236 -2.56 13.16 1.31
N GLU A 237 -3.68 13.82 1.01
CA GLU A 237 -5.03 13.37 1.38
C GLU A 237 -5.41 12.02 0.74
N LEU A 238 -4.74 11.61 -0.34
CA LEU A 238 -4.95 10.31 -0.96
C LEU A 238 -4.60 9.17 -0.02
N ASP A 239 -3.46 9.22 0.67
CA ASP A 239 -3.04 8.14 1.57
C ASP A 239 -3.93 8.06 2.81
N VAL A 240 -4.38 9.21 3.32
CA VAL A 240 -5.32 9.28 4.45
C VAL A 240 -6.68 8.71 4.01
N GLY A 241 -7.19 9.12 2.86
CA GLY A 241 -8.46 8.63 2.31
C GLY A 241 -8.43 7.13 2.02
N ASN A 242 -7.32 6.62 1.48
CA ASN A 242 -7.09 5.18 1.33
C ASN A 242 -7.18 4.45 2.67
N TYR A 243 -6.47 4.93 3.69
CA TYR A 243 -6.44 4.30 5.01
C TYR A 243 -7.85 4.23 5.63
N VAL A 244 -8.57 5.35 5.61
CA VAL A 244 -9.96 5.47 6.07
C VAL A 244 -10.87 4.50 5.31
N ALA A 245 -10.80 4.46 3.98
CA ALA A 245 -11.61 3.56 3.18
C ALA A 245 -11.34 2.09 3.50
N HIS A 246 -10.09 1.71 3.78
CA HIS A 246 -9.74 0.35 4.18
C HIS A 246 -10.28 -0.02 5.57
N LEU A 247 -10.36 0.90 6.53
CA LEU A 247 -11.04 0.67 7.81
C LEU A 247 -12.56 0.46 7.60
N ARG A 248 -13.19 1.32 6.79
CA ARG A 248 -14.61 1.23 6.47
C ARG A 248 -14.95 -0.08 5.73
N GLU A 249 -14.15 -0.49 4.75
CA GLU A 249 -14.31 -1.78 4.05
C GLU A 249 -14.15 -2.96 5.01
N TYR A 250 -13.16 -2.92 5.89
CA TYR A 250 -12.93 -3.99 6.86
C TYR A 250 -14.12 -4.15 7.80
N ALA A 251 -14.68 -3.05 8.28
CA ALA A 251 -15.88 -3.03 9.13
C ALA A 251 -17.13 -3.57 8.43
N ILE A 252 -17.29 -3.30 7.12
CA ILE A 252 -18.37 -3.87 6.29
C ILE A 252 -18.23 -5.39 6.18
N ARG A 253 -17.00 -5.86 5.95
CA ARG A 253 -16.72 -7.30 5.79
C ARG A 253 -16.74 -8.06 7.12
N ASN A 254 -16.44 -7.39 8.23
CA ASN A 254 -16.35 -8.00 9.56
C ASN A 254 -17.11 -7.14 10.58
N THR A 255 -18.42 -7.36 10.67
CA THR A 255 -19.34 -6.53 11.46
C THR A 255 -18.98 -6.44 12.95
N ASN A 256 -18.30 -7.44 13.50
CA ASN A 256 -17.84 -7.45 14.89
C ASN A 256 -16.76 -6.39 15.21
N PHE A 257 -16.15 -5.79 14.18
CA PHE A 257 -15.09 -4.77 14.35
C PHE A 257 -15.56 -3.36 13.97
N GLN A 258 -16.87 -3.14 13.81
CA GLN A 258 -17.40 -1.82 13.42
C GLN A 258 -16.97 -0.70 14.37
N GLU A 259 -17.12 -0.91 15.68
CA GLU A 259 -16.73 0.06 16.70
C GLU A 259 -15.21 0.30 16.69
N ALA A 260 -14.41 -0.78 16.71
CA ALA A 260 -12.96 -0.69 16.69
C ALA A 260 -12.41 0.02 15.44
N CYS A 261 -13.00 -0.22 14.26
CA CYS A 261 -12.63 0.49 13.04
C CYS A 261 -13.05 1.97 13.08
N SER A 262 -14.21 2.29 13.64
CA SER A 262 -14.68 3.67 13.78
C SER A 262 -13.80 4.47 14.75
N GLU A 263 -13.44 3.88 15.89
CA GLU A 263 -12.54 4.51 16.86
C GLU A 263 -11.13 4.65 16.29
N ALA A 264 -10.65 3.64 15.55
CA ALA A 264 -9.37 3.73 14.87
C ALA A 264 -9.34 4.81 13.79
N GLU A 265 -10.42 4.96 13.01
CA GLU A 265 -10.57 6.03 12.02
C GLU A 265 -10.51 7.40 12.69
N HIS A 266 -11.20 7.56 13.82
CA HIS A 266 -11.18 8.79 14.60
C HIS A 266 -9.78 9.13 15.12
N GLU A 267 -9.11 8.20 15.80
CA GLU A 267 -7.78 8.45 16.38
C GLU A 267 -6.72 8.71 15.30
N PHE A 268 -6.77 7.94 14.20
CA PHE A 268 -5.85 8.13 13.08
C PHE A 268 -6.03 9.52 12.45
N THR A 269 -7.25 9.87 12.07
CA THR A 269 -7.52 11.15 11.39
C THR A 269 -7.24 12.34 12.30
N ARG A 270 -7.67 12.28 13.57
CA ARG A 270 -7.38 13.32 14.57
C ARG A 270 -5.87 13.57 14.68
N ALA A 271 -5.09 12.53 14.99
CA ALA A 271 -3.64 12.65 15.14
C ALA A 271 -2.93 13.10 13.84
N TYR A 272 -3.44 12.71 12.68
CA TYR A 272 -2.89 13.16 11.40
C TYR A 272 -3.12 14.66 11.19
N PHE A 273 -4.35 15.15 11.39
CA PHE A 273 -4.67 16.58 11.23
C PHE A 273 -4.00 17.47 12.28
N ASP A 274 -3.73 16.96 13.48
CA ASP A 274 -2.93 17.67 14.49
C ASP A 274 -1.51 17.97 13.97
N ARG A 275 -0.95 17.09 13.13
CA ARG A 275 0.38 17.28 12.49
C ARG A 275 0.32 17.99 11.15
N MET A 276 -0.81 17.89 10.45
CA MET A 276 -1.04 18.43 9.11
C MET A 276 -2.29 19.32 9.11
N PRO A 277 -2.29 20.46 9.83
CA PRO A 277 -3.49 21.29 10.02
C PRO A 277 -4.01 21.93 8.72
N HIS A 278 -3.18 21.99 7.67
CA HIS A 278 -3.54 22.52 6.36
C HIS A 278 -4.11 21.47 5.40
N ALA A 279 -4.07 20.17 5.77
CA ALA A 279 -4.64 19.12 4.94
C ALA A 279 -6.17 19.23 4.90
N SER A 280 -6.77 18.98 3.74
CA SER A 280 -8.21 19.15 3.56
C SER A 280 -8.97 17.91 4.04
N ARG A 281 -9.73 18.05 5.14
CA ARG A 281 -10.67 17.01 5.62
C ARG A 281 -11.66 16.58 4.54
N LEU A 282 -12.18 17.54 3.77
CA LEU A 282 -13.09 17.26 2.67
C LEU A 282 -12.41 16.46 1.54
N ALA A 283 -11.15 16.77 1.21
CA ALA A 283 -10.42 16.00 0.20
C ALA A 283 -10.12 14.58 0.66
N VAL A 284 -9.82 14.37 1.95
CA VAL A 284 -9.68 13.02 2.53
C VAL A 284 -10.94 12.19 2.33
N GLU A 285 -12.12 12.75 2.60
CA GLU A 285 -13.39 12.05 2.38
C GLU A 285 -13.66 11.77 0.89
N HIS A 286 -13.33 12.70 0.00
CA HIS A 286 -13.40 12.47 -1.44
C HIS A 286 -12.46 11.32 -1.90
N TRP A 287 -11.22 11.28 -1.43
CA TRP A 287 -10.29 10.18 -1.72
C TRP A 287 -10.76 8.85 -1.10
N ALA A 288 -11.37 8.88 0.08
CA ALA A 288 -11.98 7.71 0.68
C ALA A 288 -13.13 7.17 -0.20
N LEU A 289 -14.00 8.04 -0.72
CA LEU A 289 -15.07 7.65 -1.64
C LEU A 289 -14.54 7.02 -2.94
N LEU A 290 -13.51 7.62 -3.57
CA LEU A 290 -12.87 7.02 -4.75
C LEU A 290 -12.29 5.62 -4.43
N THR A 291 -11.72 5.47 -3.23
CA THR A 291 -11.16 4.19 -2.78
C THR A 291 -12.23 3.14 -2.49
N ILE A 292 -13.35 3.51 -1.88
CA ILE A 292 -14.47 2.57 -1.65
C ILE A 292 -15.09 2.18 -2.99
N ALA A 293 -15.25 3.10 -3.94
CA ALA A 293 -15.68 2.77 -5.30
C ALA A 293 -14.71 1.79 -5.99
N ARG A 294 -13.39 1.94 -5.75
CA ARG A 294 -12.38 0.96 -6.18
C ARG A 294 -12.56 -0.40 -5.48
N HIS A 295 -12.95 -0.42 -4.21
CA HIS A 295 -13.26 -1.65 -3.47
C HIS A 295 -14.51 -2.36 -4.00
N VAL A 296 -15.52 -1.65 -4.52
CA VAL A 296 -16.68 -2.25 -5.23
C VAL A 296 -16.22 -3.09 -6.42
N ALA A 297 -15.26 -2.59 -7.21
CA ALA A 297 -14.67 -3.39 -8.29
C ALA A 297 -13.83 -4.56 -7.76
N LEU A 298 -13.05 -4.34 -6.69
CA LEU A 298 -12.20 -5.37 -6.11
C LEU A 298 -12.98 -6.49 -5.40
N SER A 299 -14.16 -6.20 -4.84
CA SER A 299 -15.01 -7.22 -4.19
C SER A 299 -15.43 -8.34 -5.14
N ASN A 300 -15.48 -8.06 -6.45
CA ASN A 300 -15.86 -9.01 -7.49
C ASN A 300 -14.67 -9.72 -8.15
N THR A 301 -13.44 -9.27 -7.88
CA THR A 301 -12.21 -9.91 -8.42
C THR A 301 -11.42 -10.65 -7.35
N LEU A 302 -11.63 -10.33 -6.08
CA LEU A 302 -11.02 -11.02 -4.94
C LEU A 302 -11.93 -12.12 -4.41
N ALA A 303 -11.38 -13.32 -4.29
CA ALA A 303 -12.10 -14.50 -3.81
C ALA A 303 -12.76 -14.23 -2.44
N GLY A 304 -14.03 -14.65 -2.31
CA GLY A 304 -14.79 -14.55 -1.07
C GLY A 304 -15.28 -13.16 -0.70
N ARG A 305 -15.10 -12.14 -1.55
CA ARG A 305 -15.51 -10.75 -1.23
C ARG A 305 -16.78 -10.26 -1.93
N SER A 306 -17.34 -11.01 -2.87
CA SER A 306 -18.47 -10.54 -3.70
C SER A 306 -19.72 -10.17 -2.88
N HIS A 307 -19.92 -10.81 -1.72
CA HIS A 307 -21.02 -10.52 -0.79
C HIS A 307 -21.02 -9.09 -0.25
N THR A 308 -19.88 -8.38 -0.23
CA THR A 308 -19.80 -6.99 0.29
C THR A 308 -20.16 -5.94 -0.76
N THR A 309 -20.34 -6.32 -2.03
CA THR A 309 -20.51 -5.37 -3.15
C THR A 309 -21.64 -4.37 -2.91
N PHE A 310 -22.83 -4.84 -2.52
CA PHE A 310 -23.98 -3.96 -2.28
C PHE A 310 -23.76 -3.03 -1.09
N ALA A 311 -23.23 -3.55 0.03
CA ALA A 311 -22.92 -2.73 1.21
C ALA A 311 -21.87 -1.65 0.91
N LEU A 312 -20.90 -1.93 0.03
CA LEU A 312 -19.92 -0.94 -0.41
C LEU A 312 -20.57 0.13 -1.31
N VAL A 313 -21.46 -0.25 -2.23
CA VAL A 313 -22.23 0.69 -3.05
C VAL A 313 -23.08 1.60 -2.14
N GLU A 314 -23.86 1.02 -1.22
CA GLU A 314 -24.65 1.77 -0.25
C GLU A 314 -23.81 2.74 0.58
N ARG A 315 -22.59 2.33 0.96
CA ARG A 315 -21.66 3.20 1.69
C ARG A 315 -21.24 4.40 0.84
N VAL A 316 -20.86 4.20 -0.41
CA VAL A 316 -20.49 5.31 -1.32
C VAL A 316 -21.66 6.28 -1.49
N ILE A 317 -22.87 5.76 -1.70
CA ILE A 317 -24.08 6.59 -1.85
C ILE A 317 -24.30 7.42 -0.59
N ARG A 318 -24.36 6.77 0.58
CA ARG A 318 -24.61 7.43 1.87
C ARG A 318 -23.57 8.51 2.19
N ASP A 319 -22.30 8.17 2.06
CA ASP A 319 -21.19 9.08 2.36
C ASP A 319 -21.19 10.26 1.37
N SER A 320 -21.53 10.03 0.08
CA SER A 320 -21.66 11.10 -0.92
C SER A 320 -22.79 12.09 -0.58
N VAL A 321 -23.95 11.60 -0.12
CA VAL A 321 -25.08 12.45 0.30
C VAL A 321 -24.69 13.27 1.52
N HIS A 322 -24.00 12.67 2.49
CA HIS A 322 -23.54 13.37 3.69
C HIS A 322 -22.62 14.55 3.35
N LEU A 323 -21.68 14.36 2.42
CA LEU A 323 -20.79 15.44 1.95
C LEU A 323 -21.53 16.57 1.22
N GLN A 324 -22.59 16.24 0.47
CA GLN A 324 -23.43 17.26 -0.18
C GLN A 324 -24.14 18.15 0.85
N LEU A 325 -24.66 17.56 1.92
CA LEU A 325 -25.37 18.28 2.99
C LEU A 325 -24.45 19.23 3.77
N GLN A 326 -23.14 19.00 3.76
CA GLN A 326 -22.13 19.83 4.43
C GLN A 326 -21.58 20.99 3.57
N GLY A 327 -22.21 21.30 2.42
CA GLY A 327 -21.87 22.48 1.62
C GLY A 327 -20.91 22.24 0.47
N ALA A 328 -20.58 20.99 0.14
CA ALA A 328 -20.04 20.68 -1.18
C ALA A 328 -21.16 20.90 -2.21
N LYS A 329 -20.99 21.83 -3.17
CA LYS A 329 -21.93 22.04 -4.31
C LYS A 329 -22.46 20.69 -4.79
N LYS A 330 -23.77 20.51 -4.97
CA LYS A 330 -24.46 19.24 -5.31
C LYS A 330 -23.57 18.30 -6.15
N LEU A 331 -23.20 17.16 -5.60
CA LEU A 331 -22.81 16.01 -6.42
C LEU A 331 -24.10 15.44 -7.03
N SER A 332 -24.07 14.90 -8.24
CA SER A 332 -25.25 14.19 -8.76
C SER A 332 -25.55 13.02 -7.84
N LEU A 333 -26.79 12.96 -7.35
CA LEU A 333 -27.21 11.87 -6.47
C LEU A 333 -27.07 10.57 -7.25
N PRO A 334 -26.31 9.57 -6.76
CA PRO A 334 -26.57 8.22 -7.17
C PRO A 334 -27.97 7.89 -6.63
N PHE A 335 -28.90 7.67 -7.54
CA PHE A 335 -30.28 7.20 -7.37
C PHE A 335 -30.63 6.45 -6.08
N THR A 336 -31.91 6.44 -5.72
CA THR A 336 -32.48 5.52 -4.74
C THR A 336 -32.33 4.09 -5.26
N LEU A 337 -31.71 3.21 -4.46
CA LEU A 337 -31.57 1.77 -4.75
C LEU A 337 -32.92 1.07 -4.90
#